data_AF-A0A968ZGF6-F1
#
_entry.id   AF-A0A968ZGF6-F1
#
_cell.length_a   1.000
_cell.length_b   1.000
_cell.length_c   1.000
_cell.angle_alpha   90.00
_cell.angle_beta   90.00
_cell.angle_gamma   90.00
#
_symmetry.space_group_name_H-M   'P 1'
#
loop_
_entity.id
_entity.type
_entity.pdbx_description
1 polymer ?
#
loop_
_entity_poly.entity_id
_entity_poly.type
_entity_poly.pdbx_seq_one_letter_code
_entity_poly.pdbx_strand_id
1 'polypeptide(L)'
;MTTNSTSDRRRFLTSSALGAAVATAGIAPLAMRDAEAASAGRISAREVAILKFLAAAELVEADLWLQYEELSRRNASYRDALEDVDLGLSDYAIDTQEDEESHANFINAFLVSIGEQPVNLDPFRTIVPPPVSGLRQVGRLTNLTRLTIDTSYYTRYRGVASPGFRRPVRPD
;
A
#
# COMPACT_ATOMS: atom_id res chain seq x y z
N MET A 1 3.47 24.65 -28.75
CA MET A 1 3.25 25.19 -27.40
C MET A 1 3.29 24.02 -26.43
N THR A 2 4.45 23.79 -25.80
CA THR A 2 4.73 22.60 -24.98
C THR A 2 4.62 22.96 -23.51
N THR A 3 3.62 22.43 -22.81
CA THR A 3 3.43 22.64 -21.37
C THR A 3 4.11 21.56 -20.53
N ASN A 4 4.53 22.00 -19.36
CA ASN A 4 5.66 21.51 -18.58
C ASN A 4 5.21 20.47 -17.53
N SER A 5 5.24 19.18 -17.89
CA SER A 5 4.77 18.05 -17.06
C SER A 5 5.50 17.86 -15.71
N THR A 6 6.69 18.45 -15.55
CA THR A 6 7.51 18.29 -14.33
C THR A 6 7.11 19.22 -13.19
N SER A 7 6.39 20.31 -13.48
CA SER A 7 5.94 21.27 -12.46
C SER A 7 4.69 20.80 -11.71
N ASP A 8 3.83 20.02 -12.36
CA ASP A 8 2.57 19.54 -11.77
C ASP A 8 2.78 18.41 -10.74
N ARG A 9 3.75 17.52 -10.98
CA ARG A 9 4.05 16.41 -10.05
C ARG A 9 4.67 16.88 -8.73
N ARG A 10 5.48 17.94 -8.77
CA ARG A 10 6.11 18.51 -7.55
C ARG A 10 5.11 19.29 -6.71
N ARG A 11 4.14 19.98 -7.33
CA ARG A 11 3.04 20.63 -6.61
C ARG A 11 2.19 19.64 -5.82
N PHE A 12 1.93 18.45 -6.39
CA PHE A 12 1.16 17.39 -5.74
C PHE A 12 1.79 16.89 -4.41
N LEU A 13 3.12 16.74 -4.37
CA LEU A 13 3.85 16.37 -3.15
C LEU A 13 3.92 17.52 -2.13
N THR A 14 3.96 18.77 -2.59
CA THR A 14 3.91 19.93 -1.69
C THR A 14 2.52 20.13 -1.08
N SER A 15 1.43 19.79 -1.79
CA SER A 15 0.07 19.92 -1.28
C SER A 15 -0.39 18.79 -0.35
N SER A 16 0.27 17.64 -0.37
CA SER A 16 -0.05 16.48 0.49
C SER A 16 0.76 16.45 1.80
N ALA A 17 1.83 17.24 1.90
CA ALA A 17 2.69 17.33 3.10
C ALA A 17 2.16 18.28 4.20
N LEU A 18 1.03 18.97 3.99
CA LEU A 18 0.38 19.81 5.00
C LEU A 18 -0.87 19.10 5.55
N GLY A 19 -0.67 18.11 6.42
CA GLY A 19 -1.81 17.34 6.92
C GLY A 19 -1.53 16.39 8.07
N ALA A 20 -0.50 16.63 8.88
CA ALA A 20 -0.25 15.89 10.11
C ALA A 20 0.07 16.86 11.25
N ALA A 21 -0.94 17.64 11.66
CA ALA A 21 -0.90 18.33 12.94
C ALA A 21 -1.72 17.52 13.94
N VAL A 22 -1.03 16.74 14.77
CA VAL A 22 -1.60 16.15 15.98
C VAL A 22 -1.96 17.30 16.92
N ALA A 23 -3.24 17.56 17.14
CA ALA A 23 -3.71 18.55 18.11
C ALA A 23 -4.31 17.82 19.32
N THR A 24 -3.48 17.70 20.36
CA THR A 24 -3.88 17.32 21.71
C THR A 24 -4.72 18.45 22.34
N ALA A 25 -5.95 18.11 22.74
CA ALA A 25 -6.83 18.75 23.74
C ALA A 25 -6.84 20.30 23.90
N GLY A 26 -7.96 20.94 23.59
CA GLY A 26 -8.30 22.28 24.09
C GLY A 26 -9.57 22.86 23.46
N ILE A 27 -10.53 23.27 24.29
CA ILE A 27 -11.89 23.70 23.91
C ILE A 27 -11.89 25.13 23.32
N ALA A 28 -12.43 25.30 22.11
CA ALA A 28 -13.17 26.49 21.65
C ALA A 28 -13.91 26.20 20.32
N PRO A 29 -15.20 26.55 20.15
CA PRO A 29 -15.90 26.37 18.88
C PRO A 29 -15.62 27.58 17.98
N LEU A 30 -14.75 27.42 16.98
CA LEU A 30 -14.50 28.44 15.97
C LEU A 30 -14.95 27.91 14.62
N ALA A 31 -16.00 28.55 14.12
CA ALA A 31 -16.52 28.47 12.76
C ALA A 31 -15.48 28.96 11.74
N MET A 32 -14.41 28.18 11.57
CA MET A 32 -13.32 28.39 10.61
C MET A 32 -12.85 27.08 9.96
N ARG A 33 -13.67 26.02 9.94
CA ARG A 33 -13.36 24.77 9.20
C ARG A 33 -13.97 24.70 7.79
N ASP A 34 -14.71 25.74 7.38
CA ASP A 34 -15.39 25.73 6.08
C ASP A 34 -14.61 26.47 4.97
N ALA A 35 -13.53 27.20 5.30
CA ALA A 35 -12.85 28.07 4.35
C ALA A 35 -11.61 27.47 3.68
N GLU A 36 -10.90 26.52 4.30
CA GLU A 36 -9.71 25.90 3.67
C GLU A 36 -10.05 24.69 2.79
N ALA A 37 -11.12 23.95 3.13
CA ALA A 37 -11.59 22.82 2.33
C ALA A 37 -12.18 23.23 0.97
N ALA A 38 -12.52 24.52 0.80
CA ALA A 38 -13.11 25.05 -0.43
C ALA A 38 -12.07 25.35 -1.54
N SER A 39 -10.77 25.31 -1.24
CA SER A 39 -9.71 25.71 -2.20
C SER A 39 -9.01 24.54 -2.90
N ALA A 40 -9.16 23.31 -2.39
CA ALA A 40 -8.82 22.12 -3.15
C ALA A 40 -9.96 21.87 -4.14
N GLY A 41 -9.71 22.04 -5.44
CA GLY A 41 -10.68 21.68 -6.47
C GLY A 41 -11.25 20.27 -6.19
N ARG A 42 -12.57 20.10 -6.35
CA ARG A 42 -13.26 18.84 -6.05
C ARG A 42 -12.52 17.68 -6.73
N ILE A 43 -12.06 16.71 -5.93
CA ILE A 43 -11.35 15.52 -6.41
C ILE A 43 -12.20 14.87 -7.52
N SER A 44 -11.58 14.63 -8.66
CA SER A 44 -12.26 14.09 -9.83
C SER A 44 -12.65 12.63 -9.62
N ALA A 45 -13.69 12.17 -10.33
CA ALA A 45 -14.09 10.75 -10.29
C ALA A 45 -12.95 9.79 -10.67
N ARG A 46 -12.03 10.24 -11.54
CA ARG A 46 -10.83 9.48 -11.91
C ARG A 46 -9.88 9.31 -10.72
N GLU A 47 -9.64 10.37 -9.95
CA GLU A 47 -8.77 10.33 -8.76
C GLU A 47 -9.40 9.49 -7.66
N VAL A 48 -10.72 9.59 -7.44
CA VAL A 48 -11.46 8.70 -6.54
C VAL A 48 -11.30 7.24 -6.94
N ALA A 49 -11.41 6.93 -8.23
CA ALA A 49 -11.23 5.56 -8.72
C ALA A 49 -9.81 5.03 -8.47
N ILE A 50 -8.78 5.88 -8.61
CA ILE A 50 -7.39 5.53 -8.28
C ILE A 50 -7.25 5.26 -6.78
N LEU A 51 -7.82 6.11 -5.92
CA LEU A 51 -7.76 5.91 -4.47
C LEU A 51 -8.47 4.62 -4.04
N LYS A 52 -9.64 4.32 -4.62
CA LYS A 52 -10.34 3.04 -4.36
C LYS A 52 -9.54 1.84 -4.86
N PHE A 53 -8.88 1.96 -6.02
CA PHE A 53 -8.00 0.91 -6.52
C PHE A 53 -6.81 0.67 -5.59
N LEU A 54 -6.15 1.74 -5.11
CA LEU A 54 -5.05 1.64 -4.16
C LEU A 54 -5.53 1.05 -2.83
N ALA A 55 -6.63 1.53 -2.25
CA ALA A 55 -7.19 0.95 -1.02
C ALA A 55 -7.51 -0.55 -1.16
N ALA A 56 -8.02 -0.97 -2.32
CA ALA A 56 -8.24 -2.39 -2.59
C ALA A 56 -6.93 -3.18 -2.67
N ALA A 57 -5.89 -2.61 -3.28
CA ALA A 57 -4.56 -3.21 -3.34
C ALA A 57 -3.96 -3.35 -1.93
N GLU A 58 -3.96 -2.29 -1.12
CA GLU A 58 -3.45 -2.34 0.26
C GLU A 58 -4.17 -3.39 1.10
N LEU A 59 -5.49 -3.54 0.96
CA LEU A 59 -6.25 -4.59 1.68
C LEU A 59 -5.86 -6.01 1.26
N VAL A 60 -5.53 -6.21 -0.03
CA VAL A 60 -5.05 -7.51 -0.54
C VAL A 60 -3.63 -7.78 -0.05
N GLU A 61 -2.75 -6.78 -0.08
CA GLU A 61 -1.37 -6.89 0.40
C GLU A 61 -1.32 -7.10 1.91
N ALA A 62 -2.15 -6.40 2.69
CA ALA A 62 -2.28 -6.62 4.12
C ALA A 62 -2.71 -8.06 4.45
N ASP A 63 -3.65 -8.66 3.71
CA ASP A 63 -4.03 -10.08 3.90
C ASP A 63 -2.92 -11.06 3.51
N LEU A 64 -2.11 -10.71 2.51
CA LEU A 64 -0.95 -11.50 2.08
C LEU A 64 0.15 -11.46 3.14
N TRP A 65 0.54 -10.27 3.59
CA TRP A 65 1.57 -10.08 4.61
C TRP A 65 1.13 -10.60 5.97
N LEU A 66 -0.15 -10.52 6.31
CA LEU A 66 -0.70 -11.14 7.52
C LEU A 66 -0.50 -12.65 7.57
N GLN A 67 -0.49 -13.35 6.44
CA GLN A 67 -0.17 -14.77 6.45
C GLN A 67 1.32 -15.02 6.72
N TYR A 68 2.21 -14.15 6.23
CA TYR A 68 3.64 -14.23 6.54
C TYR A 68 3.93 -13.85 8.00
N GLU A 69 3.33 -12.77 8.51
CA GLU A 69 3.34 -12.37 9.92
C GLU A 69 2.93 -13.54 10.83
N GLU A 70 1.80 -14.18 10.54
CA GLU A 70 1.28 -15.30 11.32
C GLU A 70 2.28 -16.47 11.36
N LEU A 71 2.90 -16.79 10.22
CA LEU A 71 3.92 -17.83 10.13
C LEU A 71 5.20 -17.44 10.89
N SER A 72 5.70 -16.22 10.70
CA SER A 72 6.87 -15.70 11.40
C SER A 72 6.69 -15.74 12.93
N ARG A 73 5.52 -15.38 13.44
CA ARG A 73 5.26 -15.43 14.89
C ARG A 73 5.00 -16.83 15.41
N ARG A 74 4.24 -17.65 14.67
CA ARG A 74 3.59 -18.87 15.23
C ARG A 74 4.12 -20.18 14.65
N ASN A 75 5.10 -20.13 13.76
CA ASN A 75 5.76 -21.30 13.21
C ASN A 75 7.28 -21.18 13.39
N ALA A 76 7.81 -21.81 14.45
CA ALA A 76 9.23 -21.70 14.80
C ALA A 76 10.15 -22.12 13.66
N SER A 77 9.89 -23.26 13.00
CA SER A 77 10.71 -23.71 11.88
C SER A 77 10.70 -22.76 10.68
N TYR A 78 9.58 -22.07 10.45
CA TYR A 78 9.48 -21.07 9.38
C TYR A 78 10.30 -19.83 9.73
N ARG A 79 10.18 -19.34 10.97
CA ARG A 79 10.97 -18.20 11.45
C ARG A 79 12.47 -18.51 11.44
N ASP A 80 12.88 -19.66 11.96
CA ASP A 80 14.29 -20.08 11.97
C ASP A 80 14.86 -20.13 10.55
N ALA A 81 14.07 -20.58 9.56
CA ALA A 81 14.48 -20.60 8.16
C ALA A 81 14.60 -19.19 7.54
N LEU A 82 13.80 -18.22 7.99
CA LEU A 82 13.97 -16.82 7.58
C LEU A 82 15.22 -16.19 8.20
N GLU A 83 15.44 -16.42 9.50
CA GLU A 83 16.59 -15.88 10.24
C GLU A 83 17.94 -16.43 9.73
N ASP A 84 17.96 -17.66 9.19
CA ASP A 84 19.12 -18.24 8.51
C ASP A 84 19.48 -17.48 7.21
N VAL A 85 18.49 -16.88 6.55
CA VAL A 85 18.71 -16.02 5.36
C VAL A 85 19.15 -14.62 5.79
N ASP A 86 18.38 -14.00 6.69
CA ASP A 86 18.66 -12.70 7.30
C ASP A 86 17.83 -12.53 8.58
N LEU A 87 18.49 -12.12 9.67
CA LEU A 87 17.91 -11.98 11.00
C LEU A 87 16.69 -11.03 11.04
N GLY A 88 16.59 -10.09 10.10
CA GLY A 88 15.49 -9.11 10.03
C GLY A 88 14.28 -9.55 9.22
N LEU A 89 14.30 -10.70 8.53
CA LEU A 89 13.19 -11.06 7.61
C LEU A 89 11.87 -11.38 8.31
N SER A 90 11.94 -11.91 9.54
CA SER A 90 10.74 -12.13 10.35
C SER A 90 10.07 -10.79 10.69
N ASP A 91 10.85 -9.83 11.20
CA ASP A 91 10.37 -8.50 11.57
C ASP A 91 9.92 -7.72 10.33
N TYR A 92 10.62 -7.84 9.21
CA TYR A 92 10.22 -7.23 7.95
C TYR A 92 8.80 -7.65 7.52
N ALA A 93 8.44 -8.93 7.64
CA ALA A 93 7.10 -9.40 7.29
C ALA A 93 6.02 -8.85 8.23
N ILE A 94 6.36 -8.66 9.51
CA ILE A 94 5.48 -8.08 10.52
C ILE A 94 5.27 -6.59 10.21
N ASP A 95 6.36 -5.83 10.12
CA ASP A 95 6.32 -4.38 9.88
C ASP A 95 5.61 -4.06 8.56
N THR A 96 5.88 -4.83 7.50
CA THR A 96 5.20 -4.64 6.21
C THR A 96 3.69 -4.90 6.33
N GLN A 97 3.27 -5.91 7.10
CA GLN A 97 1.84 -6.13 7.34
C GLN A 97 1.20 -4.93 8.05
N GLU A 98 1.84 -4.42 9.10
CA GLU A 98 1.34 -3.28 9.87
C GLU A 98 1.29 -2.01 9.00
N ASP A 99 2.30 -1.80 8.15
CA ASP A 99 2.35 -0.70 7.18
C ASP A 99 1.19 -0.79 6.19
N GLU A 100 0.95 -1.93 5.54
CA GLU A 100 -0.14 -2.05 4.55
C GLU A 100 -1.53 -1.93 5.19
N GLU A 101 -1.71 -2.40 6.42
CA GLU A 101 -2.94 -2.15 7.17
C GLU A 101 -3.12 -0.65 7.46
N SER A 102 -2.04 0.05 7.85
CA SER A 102 -2.07 1.49 8.10
C SER A 102 -2.37 2.29 6.81
N HIS A 103 -1.80 1.89 5.67
CA HIS A 103 -2.05 2.49 4.36
C HIS A 103 -3.51 2.32 3.93
N ALA A 104 -4.05 1.11 4.04
CA ALA A 104 -5.46 0.82 3.74
C ALA A 104 -6.39 1.69 4.60
N ASN A 105 -6.11 1.78 5.90
CA ASN A 105 -6.89 2.59 6.84
C ASN A 105 -6.83 4.08 6.50
N PHE A 106 -5.63 4.59 6.18
CA PHE A 106 -5.44 5.98 5.79
C PHE A 106 -6.24 6.33 4.52
N ILE A 107 -6.13 5.53 3.46
CA ILE A 107 -6.82 5.82 2.19
C ILE A 107 -8.34 5.75 2.37
N ASN A 108 -8.85 4.76 3.12
CA ASN A 108 -10.27 4.66 3.41
C ASN A 108 -10.79 5.82 4.27
N ALA A 109 -10.04 6.26 5.28
CA ALA A 109 -10.37 7.43 6.06
C ALA A 109 -10.39 8.70 5.19
N PHE A 110 -9.44 8.82 4.25
CA PHE A 110 -9.40 9.93 3.30
C PHE A 110 -10.60 9.92 2.36
N LEU A 111 -10.99 8.76 1.81
CA LEU A 111 -12.20 8.60 1.00
C LEU A 111 -13.45 9.06 1.77
N VAL A 112 -13.60 8.64 3.02
CA VAL A 112 -14.71 9.08 3.87
C VAL A 112 -14.68 10.60 4.09
N SER A 113 -13.49 11.19 4.28
CA SER A 113 -13.35 12.63 4.52
C SER A 113 -13.79 13.50 3.33
N ILE A 114 -13.76 12.95 2.11
CA ILE A 114 -14.20 13.63 0.88
C ILE A 114 -15.62 13.21 0.45
N GLY A 115 -16.36 12.49 1.29
CA GLY A 115 -17.73 12.05 1.03
C GLY A 115 -17.85 10.82 0.13
N GLU A 116 -16.76 10.08 -0.09
CA GLU A 116 -16.75 8.84 -0.86
C GLU A 116 -16.90 7.61 0.05
N GLN A 117 -17.42 6.52 -0.53
CA GLN A 117 -17.51 5.25 0.18
C GLN A 117 -16.14 4.59 0.32
N PRO A 118 -15.78 4.05 1.51
CA PRO A 118 -14.56 3.27 1.68
C PRO A 118 -14.67 1.94 0.94
N VAL A 119 -13.51 1.33 0.68
CA VAL A 119 -13.40 -0.01 0.12
C VAL A 119 -13.51 -1.03 1.24
N ASN A 120 -14.36 -2.04 1.05
CA ASN A 120 -14.49 -3.18 1.95
C ASN A 120 -14.38 -4.48 1.14
N LEU A 121 -13.38 -5.30 1.47
CA LEU A 121 -13.16 -6.60 0.83
C LEU A 121 -13.59 -7.80 1.70
N ASP A 122 -14.13 -7.60 2.89
CA ASP A 122 -14.54 -8.69 3.79
C ASP A 122 -15.51 -9.69 3.15
N PRO A 123 -16.51 -9.28 2.34
CA PRO A 123 -17.38 -10.23 1.64
C PRO A 123 -16.63 -11.19 0.70
N PHE A 124 -15.42 -10.84 0.27
CA PHE A 124 -14.59 -11.65 -0.63
C PHE A 124 -13.59 -12.56 0.09
N ARG A 125 -13.55 -12.53 1.43
CA ARG A 125 -12.71 -13.40 2.27
C ARG A 125 -13.20 -14.85 2.26
N THR A 126 -13.14 -15.47 1.09
CA THR A 126 -13.74 -16.78 0.78
C THR A 126 -12.71 -17.88 0.64
N ILE A 127 -11.42 -17.52 0.57
CA ILE A 127 -10.34 -18.50 0.43
C ILE A 127 -10.13 -19.19 1.78
N VAL A 128 -10.20 -20.52 1.77
CA VAL A 128 -9.83 -21.35 2.91
C VAL A 128 -8.30 -21.42 3.01
N PRO A 129 -7.70 -21.06 4.16
CA PRO A 129 -6.27 -21.19 4.38
C PRO A 129 -5.80 -22.64 4.24
N PRO A 130 -4.55 -22.86 3.80
CA PRO A 130 -3.97 -24.19 3.87
C PRO A 130 -3.78 -24.63 5.34
N PRO A 131 -3.81 -25.95 5.64
CA PRO A 131 -3.66 -26.47 6.99
C PRO A 131 -2.18 -26.47 7.43
N VAL A 132 -1.55 -25.30 7.43
CA VAL A 132 -0.16 -25.09 7.86
C VAL A 132 -0.16 -24.60 9.31
N SER A 133 0.67 -25.21 10.15
CA SER A 133 0.85 -24.77 11.54
C SER A 133 1.27 -23.30 11.58
N GLY A 134 0.62 -22.52 12.44
CA GLY A 134 0.85 -21.08 12.60
C GLY A 134 -0.17 -20.19 11.88
N LEU A 135 -0.79 -20.64 10.79
CA LEU A 135 -1.82 -19.87 10.08
C LEU A 135 -3.18 -19.97 10.77
N ARG A 136 -3.87 -18.83 10.95
CA ARG A 136 -5.26 -18.84 11.40
C ARG A 136 -6.18 -19.40 10.31
N GLN A 137 -7.11 -20.25 10.73
CA GLN A 137 -8.11 -20.87 9.87
C GLN A 137 -9.35 -19.98 9.72
N VAL A 138 -9.16 -18.81 9.13
CA VAL A 138 -10.20 -17.80 8.84
C VAL A 138 -10.22 -17.50 7.34
N GLY A 139 -11.35 -17.02 6.81
CA GLY A 139 -11.46 -16.66 5.39
C GLY A 139 -10.41 -15.62 4.95
N ARG A 140 -9.80 -15.83 3.78
CA ARG A 140 -8.71 -14.99 3.23
C ARG A 140 -9.06 -14.39 1.88
N LEU A 141 -8.31 -13.35 1.52
CA LEU A 141 -8.28 -12.77 0.18
C LEU A 141 -7.18 -13.39 -0.68
N THR A 142 -6.13 -13.94 -0.05
CA THR A 142 -4.93 -14.46 -0.72
C THR A 142 -4.55 -15.87 -0.24
N ASN A 143 -3.68 -16.57 -0.98
CA ASN A 143 -3.22 -17.92 -0.64
C ASN A 143 -1.72 -18.11 -0.95
N LEU A 144 -0.90 -18.38 0.07
CA LEU A 144 0.55 -18.54 -0.07
C LEU A 144 1.00 -19.85 -0.75
N THR A 145 0.14 -20.86 -0.86
CA THR A 145 0.51 -22.19 -1.42
C THR A 145 0.18 -22.35 -2.91
N ARG A 146 -0.51 -21.38 -3.50
CA ARG A 146 -0.91 -21.40 -4.92
C ARG A 146 -0.43 -20.14 -5.66
N LEU A 147 0.78 -19.68 -5.32
CA LEU A 147 1.41 -18.54 -5.98
C LEU A 147 1.81 -18.92 -7.42
N THR A 148 1.25 -18.23 -8.40
CA THR A 148 1.76 -18.24 -9.78
C THR A 148 2.73 -17.08 -9.91
N ILE A 149 4.03 -17.34 -9.70
CA ILE A 149 5.06 -16.31 -9.82
C ILE A 149 5.48 -16.21 -11.28
N ASP A 150 5.16 -15.09 -11.95
CA ASP A 150 5.70 -14.77 -13.26
C ASP A 150 7.13 -14.22 -13.12
N THR A 151 8.12 -15.07 -13.35
CA THR A 151 9.54 -14.70 -13.28
C THR A 151 10.06 -14.02 -14.55
N SER A 152 9.23 -13.89 -15.60
CA SER A 152 9.64 -13.25 -16.86
C SER A 152 9.97 -11.75 -16.66
N TYR A 153 9.34 -11.10 -15.69
CA TYR A 153 9.64 -9.72 -15.32
C TYR A 153 10.97 -9.57 -14.58
N TYR A 154 11.36 -10.55 -13.75
CA TYR A 154 12.59 -10.49 -12.94
C TYR A 154 13.85 -10.44 -13.81
N THR A 155 13.92 -11.26 -14.87
CA THR A 155 15.08 -11.29 -15.78
C THR A 155 15.14 -10.06 -16.71
N ARG A 156 13.99 -9.46 -17.03
CA ARG A 156 13.88 -8.32 -17.95
C ARG A 156 14.58 -7.04 -17.46
N TYR A 157 14.58 -6.78 -16.16
CA TYR A 157 15.18 -5.58 -15.56
C TYR A 157 16.59 -5.77 -14.99
N ARG A 158 17.12 -7.00 -15.05
CA ARG A 158 18.52 -7.29 -14.70
C ARG A 158 19.40 -7.62 -15.91
N GLY A 159 18.83 -7.78 -17.09
CA GLY A 159 19.58 -7.94 -18.34
C GLY A 159 20.17 -6.63 -18.85
N VAL A 160 21.24 -6.72 -19.65
CA VAL A 160 21.86 -5.59 -20.37
C VAL A 160 20.89 -4.82 -21.30
N ALA A 161 19.76 -5.43 -21.65
CA ALA A 161 18.70 -4.81 -22.44
C ALA A 161 17.62 -4.10 -21.59
N SER A 162 17.88 -3.86 -20.30
CA SER A 162 16.96 -3.16 -19.40
C SER A 162 16.50 -1.83 -20.01
N PRO A 163 15.18 -1.56 -20.10
CA PRO A 163 14.65 -0.35 -20.76
C PRO A 163 15.19 0.96 -20.19
N GLY A 164 15.66 0.97 -18.94
CA GLY A 164 16.24 2.13 -18.26
C GLY A 164 17.74 2.36 -18.47
N PHE A 165 18.49 1.43 -19.09
CA PHE A 165 19.95 1.52 -19.22
C PHE A 165 20.44 2.03 -20.60
N ARG A 166 19.52 2.45 -21.50
CA ARG A 166 19.92 3.11 -22.74
C ARG A 166 20.20 4.59 -22.48
N ARG A 167 21.42 4.93 -22.02
CA ARG A 167 21.95 6.26 -22.26
C ARG A 167 22.23 6.39 -23.77
N PRO A 168 21.74 7.43 -24.46
CA PRO A 168 22.18 7.70 -25.82
C PRO A 168 23.65 8.09 -25.76
N VAL A 169 24.54 7.22 -26.26
CA VAL A 169 25.91 7.59 -26.56
C VAL A 169 25.82 8.52 -27.77
N ARG A 170 26.18 9.80 -27.61
CA ARG A 170 26.36 10.69 -28.76
C ARG A 170 27.70 10.31 -29.42
N PRO A 171 27.74 10.13 -30.74
CA PRO A 171 29.01 10.12 -31.45
C PRO A 171 29.59 11.54 -31.48
N ASP A 172 30.88 11.61 -31.21
CA ASP A 172 31.81 12.71 -31.42
C ASP A 172 32.09 12.96 -32.91
#